data_AF-A0A4S8KPJ6-F1
#
_entry.id   AF-A0A4S8KPJ6-F1
#
_cell.length_a   1.000
_cell.length_b   1.000
_cell.length_c   1.000
_cell.angle_alpha   90.00
_cell.angle_beta   90.00
_cell.angle_gamma   90.00
#
_symmetry.space_group_name_H-M   'P 1'
#
loop_
_entity.id
_entity.type
_entity.pdbx_description
1 polymer ?
#
loop_
_entity_poly.entity_id
_entity_poly.type
_entity_poly.pdbx_seq_one_letter_code
_entity_poly.pdbx_strand_id
1 'polypeptide(L)'
;MSNDQASEPEPSEPGPETIENAGHYCLFLPKYHCELNFIEYFWGSVAAYLRDHCDYTFDTLKVNLPHALKSVDIKTIRRWELRTRRWISAYRDGLGAKDAQLRVRQFSSRKYKSHRRVPETLASQFDS
;
A
#
# COMPACT_ATOMS: atom_id res chain seq x y z
N MET A 1 -13.49 -28.05 47.41
CA MET A 1 -14.09 -28.06 46.06
C MET A 1 -13.21 -27.17 45.20
N SER A 2 -12.24 -27.75 44.50
CA SER A 2 -11.40 -27.03 43.55
C SER A 2 -12.23 -26.74 42.31
N ASN A 3 -12.31 -25.48 41.92
CA ASN A 3 -13.03 -25.03 40.75
C ASN A 3 -12.09 -25.21 39.54
N ASP A 4 -12.12 -26.38 38.92
CA ASP A 4 -11.50 -26.61 37.61
C ASP A 4 -12.37 -25.93 36.54
N GLN A 5 -12.19 -24.62 36.40
CA GLN A 5 -12.57 -23.94 35.17
C GLN A 5 -11.42 -24.14 34.18
N ALA A 6 -11.56 -25.17 33.34
CA ALA A 6 -10.81 -25.24 32.10
C ALA A 6 -11.18 -24.00 31.28
N SER A 7 -10.28 -23.01 31.25
CA SER A 7 -10.36 -21.90 30.32
C SER A 7 -10.35 -22.48 28.90
N GLU A 8 -11.40 -22.21 28.13
CA GLU A 8 -11.40 -22.50 26.70
C GLU A 8 -10.14 -21.89 26.08
N PRO A 9 -9.40 -22.62 25.24
CA PRO A 9 -8.21 -22.07 24.61
C PRO A 9 -8.65 -20.91 23.71
N GLU A 10 -8.15 -19.71 24.02
CA GLU A 10 -8.21 -18.55 23.12
C GLU A 10 -7.85 -19.00 21.70
N PRO A 11 -8.67 -18.69 20.68
CA PRO A 11 -8.40 -19.15 19.33
C PRO A 11 -7.04 -18.59 18.89
N SER A 12 -6.06 -19.49 18.78
CA SER A 12 -4.77 -19.13 18.20
C SER A 12 -5.02 -18.64 16.78
N GLU A 13 -4.45 -17.49 16.44
CA GLU A 13 -4.57 -16.97 15.08
C GLU A 13 -4.15 -18.07 14.08
N PRO A 14 -4.94 -18.27 13.00
CA PRO A 14 -4.69 -19.35 12.07
C PRO A 14 -3.29 -19.17 11.45
N GLY A 15 -2.40 -20.10 11.77
CA GLY A 15 -1.05 -20.11 11.24
C GLY A 15 -1.03 -20.34 9.72
N PRO A 16 0.15 -20.23 9.08
CA PRO A 16 0.30 -20.45 7.63
C PRO A 16 -0.31 -21.77 7.15
N GLU A 17 -0.20 -22.84 7.95
CA GLU A 17 -0.77 -24.15 7.67
C GLU A 17 -2.29 -24.11 7.50
N THR A 18 -3.00 -23.30 8.30
CA THR A 18 -4.46 -23.17 8.18
C THR A 18 -4.85 -22.43 6.90
N ILE A 19 -4.09 -21.41 6.53
CA ILE A 19 -4.30 -20.59 5.32
C ILE A 19 -4.02 -21.43 4.06
N GLU A 20 -2.93 -22.20 4.07
CA GLU A 20 -2.55 -23.10 2.97
C GLU A 20 -3.54 -24.25 2.81
N ASN A 21 -4.01 -24.85 3.90
CA ASN A 21 -5.05 -25.89 3.88
C ASN A 21 -6.39 -25.38 3.32
N ALA A 22 -6.69 -24.07 3.47
CA ALA A 22 -7.83 -23.43 2.85
C ALA A 22 -7.63 -23.10 1.35
N GLY A 23 -6.45 -23.41 0.78
CA GLY A 23 -6.12 -23.16 -0.62
C GLY A 23 -5.64 -21.72 -0.91
N HIS A 24 -5.23 -20.97 0.11
CA HIS A 24 -4.71 -19.62 -0.03
C HIS A 24 -3.17 -19.57 0.02
N TYR A 25 -2.59 -18.54 -0.58
CA TYR A 25 -1.14 -18.31 -0.54
C TYR A 25 -0.76 -17.28 0.53
N CYS A 26 0.20 -17.64 1.38
CA CYS A 26 0.82 -16.73 2.33
C CYS A 26 1.96 -15.93 1.68
N LEU A 27 1.81 -14.61 1.59
CA LEU A 27 2.86 -13.72 1.10
C LEU A 27 3.70 -13.21 2.29
N PHE A 28 4.92 -13.71 2.43
CA PHE A 28 5.87 -13.23 3.44
C PHE A 28 6.59 -11.97 2.97
N LEU A 29 6.37 -10.87 3.69
CA LEU A 29 6.97 -9.58 3.36
C LEU A 29 8.24 -9.32 4.18
N PRO A 30 9.30 -8.75 3.58
CA PRO A 30 10.51 -8.39 4.32
C PRO A 30 10.25 -7.37 5.43
N LYS A 31 10.92 -7.53 6.57
CA LYS A 31 10.84 -6.57 7.69
C LYS A 31 11.43 -5.22 7.26
N TYR A 32 10.82 -4.13 7.74
CA TYR A 32 11.28 -2.74 7.50
C TYR A 32 11.22 -2.25 6.05
N HIS A 33 10.48 -2.94 5.18
CA HIS A 33 10.30 -2.58 3.78
C HIS A 33 8.83 -2.27 3.48
N CYS A 34 8.29 -1.20 4.05
CA CYS A 34 6.87 -0.83 3.90
C CYS A 34 6.48 -0.52 2.45
N GLU A 35 7.43 -0.12 1.60
CA GLU A 35 7.25 0.05 0.15
C GLU A 35 6.94 -1.25 -0.60
N LEU A 36 7.23 -2.40 0.00
CA LEU A 36 6.90 -3.72 -0.51
C LEU A 36 5.51 -4.20 -0.06
N ASN A 37 4.86 -3.49 0.85
CA ASN A 37 3.52 -3.77 1.32
C ASN A 37 2.52 -2.75 0.75
N PHE A 38 1.90 -3.03 -0.40
CA PHE A 38 1.05 -2.04 -1.06
C PHE A 38 -0.19 -1.62 -0.26
N ILE A 39 -0.61 -2.42 0.74
CA ILE A 39 -1.73 -2.08 1.63
C ILE A 39 -1.40 -0.86 2.52
N GLU A 40 -0.12 -0.57 2.76
CA GLU A 40 0.30 0.63 3.50
C GLU A 40 -0.13 1.91 2.76
N TYR A 41 -0.11 1.90 1.42
CA TYR A 41 -0.62 3.02 0.63
C TYR A 41 -2.13 3.20 0.77
N PHE A 42 -2.86 2.07 0.84
CA PHE A 42 -4.31 2.09 1.06
C PHE A 42 -4.63 2.69 2.42
N TRP A 43 -4.02 2.19 3.49
CA TRP A 43 -4.23 2.72 4.84
C TRP A 43 -3.74 4.16 5.00
N GLY A 44 -2.65 4.54 4.33
CA GLY A 44 -2.22 5.94 4.27
C GLY A 44 -3.27 6.87 3.66
N SER A 45 -3.93 6.44 2.59
CA SER A 45 -5.03 7.20 1.96
C SER A 45 -6.27 7.27 2.85
N VAL A 46 -6.63 6.15 3.50
CA VAL A 46 -7.76 6.10 4.43
C VAL A 46 -7.51 7.00 5.64
N ALA A 47 -6.31 6.94 6.22
CA ALA A 47 -5.92 7.79 7.34
C ALA A 47 -5.89 9.28 6.96
N ALA A 48 -5.47 9.63 5.74
CA ALA A 48 -5.54 11.00 5.25
C ALA A 48 -7.00 11.47 5.14
N TYR A 49 -7.89 10.67 4.55
CA TYR A 49 -9.32 10.98 4.50
C TYR A 49 -9.90 11.21 5.90
N LEU A 50 -9.64 10.29 6.83
CA LEU A 50 -10.15 10.39 8.19
C LEU A 50 -9.62 11.63 8.92
N ARG A 51 -8.36 12.00 8.69
CA ARG A 51 -7.79 13.23 9.26
C ARG A 51 -8.53 14.49 8.82
N ASP A 52 -8.96 14.51 7.55
CA ASP A 52 -9.64 15.66 6.96
C ASP A 52 -11.15 15.72 7.32
N HIS A 53 -11.74 14.59 7.72
CA HIS A 53 -13.20 14.46 7.90
C HIS A 53 -13.64 14.07 9.33
N CYS A 54 -12.71 13.84 10.26
CA CYS A 54 -13.01 13.50 11.65
C CYS A 54 -12.47 14.54 12.63
N ASP A 55 -13.16 14.70 13.75
CA ASP A 55 -12.80 15.56 14.88
C ASP A 55 -11.94 14.85 15.95
N TYR A 56 -11.30 13.73 15.57
CA TYR A 56 -10.52 12.85 16.45
C TYR A 56 -11.31 12.19 17.58
N THR A 57 -12.64 12.15 17.51
CA THR A 57 -13.46 11.31 18.39
C THR A 57 -13.65 9.92 17.81
N PHE A 58 -13.88 8.94 18.69
CA PHE A 58 -14.10 7.56 18.26
C PHE A 58 -15.42 7.39 17.49
N ASP A 59 -16.43 8.18 17.84
CA ASP A 59 -17.75 8.08 17.22
C ASP A 59 -17.73 8.61 15.78
N THR A 60 -17.07 9.76 15.54
CA THR A 60 -16.91 10.25 14.16
C THR A 60 -16.02 9.33 13.34
N LEU A 61 -14.97 8.75 13.94
CA LEU A 61 -14.14 7.74 13.29
C LEU A 61 -14.98 6.54 12.82
N LYS A 62 -15.84 5.99 13.69
CA LYS A 62 -16.73 4.87 13.33
C LYS A 62 -17.64 5.20 12.17
N VAL A 63 -18.25 6.38 12.20
CA VAL A 63 -19.18 6.84 11.14
C VAL A 63 -18.43 7.03 9.82
N ASN A 64 -17.24 7.62 9.84
CA ASN A 64 -16.50 7.99 8.64
C ASN A 64 -15.62 6.86 8.07
N LEU A 65 -15.26 5.84 8.84
CA LEU A 65 -14.41 4.74 8.37
C LEU A 65 -14.95 4.04 7.11
N PRO A 66 -16.25 3.67 7.01
CA PRO A 66 -16.80 3.09 5.79
C PRO A 66 -16.70 4.02 4.57
N HIS A 67 -16.83 5.33 4.77
CA HIS A 67 -16.69 6.33 3.71
C HIS A 67 -15.22 6.44 3.25
N ALA A 68 -14.30 6.46 4.21
CA ALA A 68 -12.86 6.48 3.92
C ALA A 68 -12.42 5.24 3.15
N LEU A 69 -12.90 4.04 3.51
CA LEU A 69 -12.61 2.80 2.80
C LEU A 69 -13.15 2.82 1.36
N LYS A 70 -14.36 3.36 1.16
CA LYS A 70 -14.99 3.51 -0.18
C LYS A 70 -14.36 4.62 -1.03
N SER A 71 -13.65 5.57 -0.41
CA SER A 71 -13.01 6.68 -1.12
C SER A 71 -11.87 6.23 -2.04
N VAL A 72 -11.30 5.04 -1.80
CA VAL A 72 -10.13 4.55 -2.54
C VAL A 72 -10.57 3.75 -3.76
N ASP A 73 -10.40 4.34 -4.95
CA ASP A 73 -10.71 3.67 -6.23
C ASP A 73 -9.79 2.46 -6.49
N ILE A 74 -10.36 1.40 -7.07
CA ILE A 74 -9.63 0.17 -7.42
C ILE A 74 -8.48 0.44 -8.40
N LYS A 75 -8.60 1.45 -9.27
CA LYS A 75 -7.49 1.83 -10.18
C LYS A 75 -6.31 2.40 -9.40
N THR A 76 -6.55 3.05 -8.27
CA THR A 76 -5.48 3.53 -7.38
C THR A 76 -4.78 2.37 -6.69
N ILE A 77 -5.54 1.38 -6.21
CA ILE A 77 -4.99 0.15 -5.62
C ILE A 77 -4.09 -0.58 -6.63
N ARG A 78 -4.56 -0.76 -7.87
CA ARG A 78 -3.78 -1.36 -8.95
C ARG A 78 -2.50 -0.58 -9.27
N ARG A 79 -2.54 0.75 -9.22
CA ARG A 79 -1.33 1.59 -9.40
C ARG A 79 -0.32 1.38 -8.28
N TRP A 80 -0.76 1.15 -7.04
CA TRP A 80 0.13 0.85 -5.92
C TRP A 80 0.73 -0.55 -6.02
N GLU A 81 -0.02 -1.57 -6.42
CA GLU A 81 0.53 -2.92 -6.71
C GLU A 81 1.63 -2.85 -7.77
N LEU A 82 1.39 -2.14 -8.88
CA LEU A 82 2.41 -1.93 -9.92
C LEU A 82 3.62 -1.16 -9.40
N ARG A 83 3.43 -0.21 -8.49
CA ARG A 83 4.53 0.52 -7.84
C ARG A 83 5.38 -0.41 -6.99
N THR A 84 4.75 -1.27 -6.18
CA THR A 84 5.44 -2.27 -5.37
C THR A 84 6.23 -3.25 -6.25
N ARG A 85 5.70 -3.68 -7.40
CA ARG A 85 6.47 -4.52 -8.35
C ARG A 85 7.73 -3.84 -8.87
N ARG A 86 7.72 -2.52 -9.05
CA ARG A 86 8.92 -1.75 -9.44
C ARG A 86 9.93 -1.68 -8.31
N TRP A 87 9.49 -1.54 -7.06
CA TRP A 87 10.37 -1.66 -5.89
C TRP A 87 11.01 -3.04 -5.81
N ILE A 88 10.22 -4.11 -5.97
CA ILE A 88 10.72 -5.49 -6.00
C ILE A 88 11.80 -5.64 -7.09
N SER A 89 11.54 -5.13 -8.30
CA SER A 89 12.53 -5.16 -9.39
C SER A 89 13.81 -4.41 -9.02
N ALA A 90 13.70 -3.20 -8.48
CA ALA A 90 14.86 -2.39 -8.09
C ALA A 90 15.72 -3.08 -7.03
N TYR A 91 15.10 -3.72 -6.03
CA TYR A 91 15.81 -4.49 -5.02
C TYR A 91 16.41 -5.78 -5.56
N ARG A 92 15.73 -6.46 -6.48
CA ARG A 92 16.30 -7.62 -7.19
C ARG A 92 17.56 -7.27 -7.99
N ASP A 93 17.63 -6.04 -8.49
CA ASP A 93 18.83 -5.51 -9.18
C ASP A 93 19.93 -5.07 -8.19
N GLY A 94 19.76 -5.28 -6.88
CA GLY A 94 20.73 -4.96 -5.84
C GLY A 94 20.77 -3.47 -5.45
N LEU A 95 19.79 -2.66 -5.84
CA LEU A 95 19.77 -1.25 -5.47
C LEU A 95 19.47 -1.06 -3.96
N GLY A 96 20.16 -0.10 -3.35
CA GLY A 96 19.79 0.40 -2.02
C GLY A 96 18.48 1.21 -2.05
N ALA A 97 17.87 1.42 -0.88
CA ALA A 97 16.57 2.08 -0.75
C ALA A 97 16.49 3.46 -1.43
N LYS A 98 17.55 4.28 -1.34
CA LYS A 98 17.60 5.61 -1.97
C LYS A 98 17.57 5.51 -3.50
N ASP A 99 18.41 4.65 -4.08
CA ASP A 99 18.51 4.48 -5.53
C ASP A 99 17.28 3.77 -6.10
N ALA A 100 16.73 2.79 -5.36
CA ALA A 100 15.48 2.15 -5.68
C ALA A 100 14.33 3.17 -5.71
N GLN A 101 14.28 4.09 -4.73
CA GLN A 101 13.29 5.18 -4.73
C GLN A 101 13.42 6.07 -5.96
N LEU A 102 14.64 6.46 -6.34
CA LEU A 102 14.89 7.26 -7.54
C LEU A 102 14.41 6.52 -8.80
N ARG A 103 14.77 5.24 -8.95
CA ARG A 103 14.34 4.41 -10.08
C ARG A 103 12.81 4.29 -10.15
N VAL A 104 12.14 4.01 -9.03
CA VAL A 104 10.67 3.90 -8.99
C VAL A 104 10.01 5.25 -9.31
N ARG A 105 10.55 6.36 -8.80
CA ARG A 105 10.03 7.72 -9.05
C ARG A 105 10.05 8.09 -10.53
N GLN A 106 11.06 7.66 -11.30
CA GLN A 106 11.14 7.92 -12.75
C GLN A 106 9.89 7.46 -13.51
N PHE A 107 9.23 6.39 -13.06
CA PHE A 107 8.02 5.90 -13.70
C PHE A 107 6.75 6.69 -13.33
N SER A 108 6.79 7.49 -12.27
CA SER A 108 5.70 8.42 -11.89
C SER A 108 5.94 9.85 -12.37
N SER A 109 7.20 10.27 -12.49
CA SER A 109 7.61 11.64 -12.85
C SER A 109 7.87 11.83 -14.34
N ARG A 110 7.72 10.79 -15.17
CA ARG A 110 7.84 10.89 -16.62
C ARG A 110 6.77 11.86 -17.16
N LYS A 111 7.22 13.09 -17.46
CA LYS A 111 6.42 14.18 -18.05
C LYS A 111 5.94 13.85 -19.48
N TYR A 112 6.56 12.87 -20.12
CA TYR A 112 6.23 12.42 -21.47
C TYR A 112 5.15 11.35 -21.46
N LYS A 113 3.96 11.71 -21.93
CA LYS A 113 2.83 10.77 -22.13
C LYS A 113 3.01 9.90 -23.38
N SER A 114 3.91 10.26 -24.29
CA SER A 114 4.13 9.62 -25.60
C SER A 114 5.58 9.79 -26.07
N HIS A 115 6.15 8.76 -26.69
CA HIS A 115 7.45 8.86 -27.40
C HIS A 115 7.40 9.77 -28.63
N ARG A 116 6.21 10.02 -29.18
CA ARG A 116 6.01 10.76 -30.44
C ARG A 116 5.55 12.21 -30.23
N ARG A 117 5.37 12.66 -28.99
CA ARG A 117 4.88 14.03 -28.72
C ARG A 117 5.45 14.59 -27.43
N VAL A 118 6.20 15.68 -27.57
CA VAL A 118 6.64 16.53 -26.46
C VAL A 118 5.46 17.41 -26.05
N PRO A 119 5.09 17.51 -24.76
CA PRO A 119 4.09 18.47 -24.31
C PRO A 119 4.50 19.90 -24.62
N GLU A 120 3.57 20.73 -25.12
CA GLU A 120 3.82 22.14 -25.51
C GLU A 120 4.57 22.92 -24.43
N THR A 121 4.17 22.76 -23.17
CA THR A 121 4.77 23.43 -22.01
C THR A 121 6.23 23.10 -21.77
N LEU A 122 6.72 21.99 -22.31
CA LEU A 122 8.11 21.59 -22.27
C LEU A 122 8.83 22.02 -23.55
N ALA A 123 8.17 21.98 -24.71
CA ALA A 123 8.71 22.49 -25.97
C ALA A 123 9.08 23.98 -25.83
N SER A 124 8.20 24.80 -25.25
CA SER A 124 8.44 26.23 -25.02
C SER A 124 9.61 26.55 -24.10
N GLN A 125 10.13 25.59 -23.33
CA GLN A 125 11.34 25.78 -22.50
C GLN A 125 12.64 25.61 -23.30
N PHE A 126 12.57 25.01 -24.49
CA PHE A 126 13.71 24.88 -25.40
C PHE A 126 13.78 26.04 -26.41
N ASP A 127 12.70 26.80 -26.57
CA ASP A 127 12.59 27.95 -27.47
C ASP A 127 13.02 29.29 -26.82
N SER A 128 13.42 29.26 -25.54
CA SER A 128 13.85 30.39 -24.72
C SER A 128 15.33 30.31 -24.39
#